data_AF-A0A7Y2M1N4-F1
#
_entry.id   AF-A0A7Y2M1N4-F1
#
_cell.length_a   1.000
_cell.length_b   1.000
_cell.length_c   1.000
_cell.angle_alpha   90.00
_cell.angle_beta   90.00
_cell.angle_gamma   90.00
#
_symmetry.space_group_name_H-M   'P 1'
#
loop_
_entity.id
_entity.type
_entity.pdbx_description
1 polymer ?
#
loop_
_entity_poly.entity_id
_entity_poly.type
_entity_poly.pdbx_seq_one_letter_code
_entity_poly.pdbx_strand_id
1 'polypeptide(L)'
;MTADQRIGRVVGLVVFWSTMAAVAGILLWPKVVGSIVGMVTWTDADKDACAETAGCAVNLVQGGVVSVWWAFAWIALIIGGIAICWAPARWWTSKGRFALEAVADSSPQWLRVHAIAALFVCLIVGIPGRSITTTWAPEYFAAAAAALAGAGLATLSLRHARRTLSAREYERLVGHGVFADRARRGAQRRERRGRKASE
;
A
#
# COMPACT_ATOMS: atom_id res chain seq x y z
N MET A 1 -19.95 3.33 18.17
CA MET A 1 -19.19 3.79 16.99
C MET A 1 -19.96 4.95 16.39
N THR A 2 -19.35 6.13 16.33
CA THR A 2 -19.97 7.35 15.77
C THR A 2 -20.09 7.27 14.25
N ALA A 3 -20.87 8.14 13.62
CA ALA A 3 -20.98 8.22 12.16
C ALA A 3 -19.60 8.46 11.51
N ASP A 4 -18.80 9.38 12.05
CA ASP A 4 -17.44 9.66 11.57
C ASP A 4 -16.50 8.45 11.66
N GLN A 5 -16.60 7.66 12.73
CA GLN A 5 -15.82 6.43 12.86
C GLN A 5 -16.25 5.34 11.87
N ARG A 6 -17.52 5.30 11.47
CA ARG A 6 -17.97 4.39 10.40
C ARG A 6 -17.36 4.77 9.06
N ILE A 7 -17.31 6.08 8.76
CA ILE A 7 -16.64 6.60 7.55
C ILE A 7 -15.16 6.20 7.56
N GLY A 8 -14.45 6.44 8.66
CA GLY A 8 -13.07 6.02 8.83
C GLY A 8 -12.87 4.52 8.56
N ARG A 9 -13.72 3.66 9.14
CA ARG A 9 -13.65 2.22 8.90
C ARG A 9 -13.81 1.86 7.43
N VAL A 10 -14.78 2.46 6.74
CA VAL A 10 -15.01 2.22 5.31
C VAL A 10 -13.79 2.66 4.50
N VAL A 11 -13.24 3.85 4.77
CA VAL A 11 -12.03 4.34 4.11
C VAL A 11 -10.86 3.38 4.31
N GLY A 12 -10.62 2.94 5.55
CA GLY A 12 -9.53 2.00 5.88
C GLY A 12 -9.66 0.68 5.12
N LEU A 13 -10.87 0.11 5.05
CA LEU A 13 -11.15 -1.11 4.29
C LEU A 13 -10.97 -0.89 2.78
N VAL A 14 -11.50 0.19 2.22
CA VAL A 14 -11.41 0.51 0.80
C VAL A 14 -9.95 0.70 0.38
N VAL A 15 -9.17 1.46 1.14
CA VAL A 15 -7.75 1.71 0.85
C VAL A 15 -6.93 0.43 1.00
N PHE A 16 -7.23 -0.40 2.00
CA PHE A 16 -6.54 -1.67 2.19
C PHE A 16 -6.77 -2.63 1.01
N TRP A 17 -8.03 -2.88 0.67
CA TRP A 17 -8.39 -3.79 -0.42
C TRP A 17 -7.96 -3.25 -1.78
N SER A 18 -8.08 -1.94 -2.02
CA SER A 18 -7.58 -1.34 -3.26
C SER A 18 -6.07 -1.44 -3.36
N THR A 19 -5.33 -1.34 -2.25
CA THR A 19 -3.88 -1.55 -2.23
C THR A 19 -3.52 -2.99 -2.55
N MET A 20 -4.18 -3.98 -1.94
CA MET A 20 -3.93 -5.38 -2.25
C MET A 20 -4.25 -5.69 -3.72
N ALA A 21 -5.39 -5.21 -4.22
CA ALA A 21 -5.81 -5.39 -5.61
C ALA A 21 -4.86 -4.68 -6.58
N ALA A 22 -4.39 -3.47 -6.28
CA ALA A 22 -3.48 -2.74 -7.14
C ALA A 22 -2.07 -3.34 -7.15
N VAL A 23 -1.53 -3.77 -6.00
CA VAL A 23 -0.23 -4.46 -5.94
C VAL A 23 -0.30 -5.78 -6.71
N ALA A 24 -1.35 -6.58 -6.49
CA ALA A 24 -1.54 -7.82 -7.22
C ALA A 24 -1.76 -7.56 -8.72
N GLY A 25 -2.64 -6.62 -9.07
CA GLY A 25 -2.96 -6.27 -10.45
C GLY A 25 -1.74 -5.73 -11.20
N ILE A 26 -1.10 -4.68 -10.72
CA ILE A 26 0.03 -4.04 -11.40
C ILE A 26 1.21 -5.02 -11.55
N LEU A 27 1.48 -5.87 -10.55
CA LEU A 27 2.63 -6.79 -10.58
C LEU A 27 2.34 -8.12 -11.29
N LEU A 28 1.12 -8.64 -11.22
CA LEU A 28 0.79 -9.97 -11.77
C LEU A 28 0.08 -9.89 -13.11
N TRP A 29 -0.70 -8.83 -13.39
CA TRP A 29 -1.46 -8.71 -14.63
C TRP A 29 -0.61 -8.82 -15.89
N PRO A 30 0.54 -8.12 -16.01
CA PRO A 30 1.38 -8.24 -17.20
C PRO A 30 1.87 -9.68 -17.42
N LYS A 31 2.16 -10.42 -16.34
CA LYS A 31 2.61 -11.81 -16.41
C LYS A 31 1.48 -12.76 -16.77
N VAL A 32 0.39 -12.73 -16.02
CA VAL A 32 -0.71 -13.70 -16.17
C VAL A 32 -1.45 -13.46 -17.49
N VAL A 33 -1.81 -12.21 -17.78
CA VAL A 33 -2.58 -11.91 -19.00
C VAL A 33 -1.70 -11.94 -20.24
N GLY A 34 -0.45 -11.47 -20.16
CA GLY A 34 0.50 -11.60 -21.26
C GLY A 34 0.74 -13.05 -21.64
N SER A 35 0.94 -13.92 -20.66
CA SER A 35 1.08 -15.37 -20.90
C SER A 35 -0.20 -16.01 -21.44
N ILE A 36 -1.39 -15.67 -20.93
CA ILE A 36 -2.66 -16.22 -21.44
C ILE A 36 -2.92 -15.77 -22.87
N VAL A 37 -2.74 -14.48 -23.17
CA VAL A 37 -2.88 -13.96 -24.53
C VAL A 37 -1.90 -14.69 -25.46
N GLY A 38 -0.62 -14.77 -25.09
CA GLY A 38 0.38 -15.51 -25.86
C GLY A 38 0.00 -16.98 -26.08
N MET A 39 -0.51 -17.68 -25.05
CA MET A 39 -0.98 -19.07 -25.21
C MET A 39 -2.13 -19.21 -26.22
N VAL A 40 -3.05 -18.26 -26.25
CA VAL A 40 -4.27 -18.31 -27.09
C VAL A 40 -4.03 -17.79 -28.50
N THR A 41 -3.20 -16.76 -28.67
CA THR A 41 -3.07 -16.05 -29.95
C THR A 41 -1.87 -16.49 -30.78
N TRP A 42 -0.88 -17.17 -30.19
CA TRP A 42 0.33 -17.56 -30.90
C TRP A 42 0.25 -18.94 -31.54
N THR A 43 0.90 -19.08 -32.69
CA THR A 43 1.20 -20.38 -33.27
C THR A 43 2.28 -21.07 -32.45
N ASP A 44 2.44 -22.39 -32.59
CA ASP A 44 3.45 -23.12 -31.82
C ASP A 44 4.89 -22.69 -32.18
N ALA A 45 5.13 -22.31 -33.44
CA ALA A 45 6.42 -21.74 -33.86
C ALA A 45 6.75 -20.41 -33.15
N ASP A 46 5.75 -19.55 -32.95
CA ASP A 46 5.93 -18.28 -32.23
C ASP A 46 6.20 -18.51 -30.74
N LYS A 47 5.55 -19.52 -30.13
CA LYS A 47 5.78 -19.90 -28.73
C LYS A 47 7.19 -20.43 -28.54
N ASP A 48 7.69 -21.26 -29.45
CA ASP A 48 9.03 -21.83 -29.40
C ASP A 48 10.10 -20.73 -29.56
N ALA A 49 9.94 -19.81 -30.53
CA ALA A 49 10.82 -18.66 -30.69
C ALA A 49 10.81 -17.75 -29.45
N CYS A 50 9.66 -17.64 -28.78
CA CYS A 50 9.53 -16.86 -27.56
C CYS A 50 10.18 -17.54 -26.34
N ALA A 51 10.15 -18.87 -26.26
CA ALA A 51 10.76 -19.64 -25.17
C ALA A 51 12.28 -19.43 -25.11
N GLU A 52 12.91 -19.15 -26.25
CA GLU A 52 14.35 -18.84 -26.35
C GLU A 52 14.69 -17.42 -25.89
N THR A 53 13.69 -16.53 -25.77
CA THR A 53 13.89 -15.11 -25.42
C THR A 53 13.30 -14.78 -24.05
N ALA A 54 14.17 -14.50 -23.07
CA ALA A 54 13.74 -14.13 -21.72
C ALA A 54 12.80 -12.90 -21.72
N GLY A 55 11.58 -13.08 -21.19
CA GLY A 55 10.60 -12.00 -21.05
C GLY A 55 9.71 -11.75 -22.27
N CYS A 56 9.84 -12.53 -23.35
CA CYS A 56 9.09 -12.31 -24.59
C CYS A 56 7.55 -12.35 -24.39
N ALA A 57 7.02 -13.25 -23.57
CA ALA A 57 5.57 -13.34 -23.30
C ALA A 57 5.00 -12.15 -22.48
N VAL A 58 5.86 -11.39 -21.80
CA VAL A 58 5.44 -10.29 -20.90
C VAL A 58 5.26 -8.97 -21.66
N ASN A 59 5.79 -8.88 -22.89
CA ASN A 59 5.74 -7.69 -23.76
C ASN A 59 4.54 -7.68 -24.72
N LEU A 60 3.73 -8.73 -24.71
CA LEU A 60 2.58 -8.91 -25.62
C LEU A 60 1.41 -7.95 -25.34
N VAL A 61 1.14 -7.70 -24.06
CA VAL A 61 0.13 -6.73 -23.69
C VAL A 61 0.77 -5.36 -23.92
N GLN A 62 0.12 -4.46 -24.67
CA GLN A 62 0.34 -3.00 -24.59
C GLN A 62 -0.05 -2.46 -23.18
N GLY A 63 0.36 -3.20 -22.14
CA GLY A 63 -0.15 -3.14 -20.78
C GLY A 63 0.32 -1.91 -20.04
N GLY A 64 1.28 -1.16 -20.57
CA GLY A 64 1.74 0.10 -20.00
C GLY A 64 0.59 1.09 -19.78
N VAL A 65 -0.31 1.26 -20.75
CA VAL A 65 -1.38 2.27 -20.63
C VAL A 65 -2.42 1.86 -19.58
N VAL A 66 -2.93 0.63 -19.63
CA VAL A 66 -3.96 0.14 -18.69
C VAL A 66 -3.40 0.10 -17.26
N SER A 67 -2.16 -0.35 -17.09
CA SER A 67 -1.53 -0.46 -15.76
C SER A 67 -1.16 0.89 -15.13
N VAL A 68 -0.87 1.92 -15.93
CA VAL A 68 -0.63 3.30 -15.46
C VAL A 68 -1.91 3.94 -14.92
N TRP A 69 -3.03 3.86 -15.64
CA TRP A 69 -4.30 4.43 -15.18
C TRP A 69 -4.79 3.77 -13.88
N TRP A 70 -4.56 2.46 -13.73
CA TRP A 70 -4.81 1.76 -12.47
C TRP A 70 -3.96 2.30 -11.32
N ALA A 71 -2.69 2.64 -11.57
CA ALA A 71 -1.84 3.27 -10.56
C ALA A 71 -2.39 4.64 -10.14
N PHE A 72 -2.79 5.49 -11.10
CA PHE A 72 -3.41 6.78 -10.81
C PHE A 72 -4.72 6.64 -10.03
N ALA A 73 -5.60 5.71 -10.43
CA ALA A 73 -6.86 5.46 -9.72
C ALA A 73 -6.61 4.99 -8.28
N TRP A 74 -5.65 4.09 -8.09
CA TRP A 74 -5.24 3.62 -6.76
C TRP A 74 -4.68 4.76 -5.89
N ILE A 75 -3.80 5.58 -6.43
CA ILE A 75 -3.25 6.75 -5.72
C ILE A 75 -4.34 7.76 -5.39
N ALA A 76 -5.27 8.01 -6.31
CA ALA A 76 -6.41 8.90 -6.09
C ALA A 76 -7.29 8.39 -4.94
N LEU A 77 -7.52 7.07 -4.82
CA LEU A 77 -8.22 6.48 -3.68
C LEU A 77 -7.46 6.71 -2.36
N ILE A 78 -6.13 6.58 -2.34
CA ILE A 78 -5.33 6.85 -1.15
C ILE A 78 -5.43 8.34 -0.76
N ILE A 79 -5.25 9.25 -1.71
CA ILE A 79 -5.33 10.70 -1.47
C ILE A 79 -6.74 11.10 -1.02
N GLY A 80 -7.77 10.56 -1.66
CA GLY A 80 -9.16 10.74 -1.25
C GLY A 80 -9.41 10.24 0.18
N GLY A 81 -8.84 9.08 0.54
CA GLY A 81 -8.86 8.57 1.90
C GLY A 81 -8.20 9.53 2.90
N ILE A 82 -7.05 10.10 2.55
CA ILE A 82 -6.34 11.11 3.39
C ILE A 82 -7.19 12.36 3.55
N ALA A 83 -7.82 12.85 2.48
CA ALA A 83 -8.67 14.04 2.53
C ALA A 83 -9.92 13.80 3.38
N ILE A 84 -10.59 12.65 3.21
CA ILE A 84 -11.78 12.28 3.99
C ILE A 84 -11.42 12.12 5.47
N CYS A 85 -10.30 11.44 5.77
CA CYS A 85 -9.80 11.21 7.11
C CYS A 85 -8.87 12.33 7.62
N TRP A 86 -8.97 13.54 7.08
CA TRP A 86 -8.12 14.65 7.52
C TRP A 86 -8.37 15.03 8.98
N ALA A 87 -9.63 14.98 9.40
CA ALA A 87 -10.06 15.30 10.76
C ALA A 87 -9.89 14.09 11.71
N PRO A 88 -9.33 14.27 12.93
CA PRO A 88 -9.11 13.18 13.88
C PRO A 88 -10.37 12.40 14.28
N ALA A 89 -11.54 13.04 14.24
CA ALA A 89 -12.83 12.39 14.53
C ALA A 89 -13.15 11.22 13.59
N ARG A 90 -12.59 11.25 12.37
CA ARG A 90 -12.76 10.23 11.33
C ARG A 90 -11.69 9.16 11.34
N TRP A 91 -10.72 9.24 12.24
CA TRP A 91 -9.69 8.21 12.34
C TRP A 91 -10.29 6.98 12.98
N TRP A 92 -10.17 5.86 12.28
CA TRP A 92 -10.56 4.56 12.77
C TRP A 92 -9.36 3.64 12.80
N THR A 93 -9.02 3.19 14.01
CA THR A 93 -8.01 2.17 14.27
C THR A 93 -8.70 0.86 14.63
N SER A 94 -8.20 -0.21 14.04
CA SER A 94 -8.66 -1.55 14.38
C SER A 94 -8.09 -1.98 15.72
N LYS A 95 -8.96 -2.44 16.62
CA LYS A 95 -8.54 -3.05 17.89
C LYS A 95 -8.16 -4.54 17.76
N GLY A 96 -7.97 -5.03 16.53
CA GLY A 96 -7.34 -6.32 16.28
C GLY A 96 -8.18 -7.54 16.72
N ARG A 97 -9.51 -7.50 16.54
CA ARG A 97 -10.32 -8.70 16.77
C ARG A 97 -9.98 -9.82 15.78
N PHE A 98 -9.55 -9.45 14.56
CA PHE A 98 -9.08 -10.37 13.52
C PHE A 98 -7.81 -9.83 12.83
N ALA A 99 -6.96 -10.71 12.31
CA ALA A 99 -5.68 -10.35 11.69
C ALA A 99 -5.85 -9.40 10.49
N LEU A 100 -6.88 -9.59 9.67
CA LEU A 100 -7.18 -8.72 8.53
C LEU A 100 -7.72 -7.35 8.97
N GLU A 101 -8.54 -7.31 10.02
CA GLU A 101 -9.00 -6.03 10.56
C GLU A 101 -7.82 -5.22 11.10
N ALA A 102 -6.79 -5.86 11.66
CA ALA A 102 -5.64 -5.16 12.25
C ALA A 102 -4.81 -4.33 11.25
N VAL A 103 -5.00 -4.54 9.94
CA VAL A 103 -4.22 -3.88 8.87
C VAL A 103 -5.05 -2.83 8.10
N ALA A 104 -6.39 -2.86 8.23
CA ALA A 104 -7.31 -1.98 7.49
C ALA A 104 -7.60 -0.65 8.22
N ASP A 105 -6.56 0.02 8.70
CA ASP A 105 -6.67 1.22 9.53
C ASP A 105 -6.67 2.50 8.67
N SER A 106 -7.47 3.48 9.07
CA SER A 106 -7.66 4.75 8.33
C SER A 106 -6.92 5.93 8.95
N SER A 107 -6.13 5.69 9.99
CA SER A 107 -5.24 6.70 10.56
C SER A 107 -4.26 7.19 9.49
N PRO A 108 -3.85 8.46 9.54
CA PRO A 108 -2.88 8.99 8.58
C PRO A 108 -1.55 8.25 8.57
N GLN A 109 -1.18 7.59 9.68
CA GLN A 109 0.00 6.73 9.72
C GLN A 109 -0.11 5.55 8.74
N TRP A 110 -1.25 4.87 8.70
CA TRP A 110 -1.48 3.76 7.79
C TRP A 110 -1.72 4.21 6.35
N LEU A 111 -2.48 5.28 6.15
CA LEU A 111 -2.64 5.87 4.81
C LEU A 111 -1.29 6.30 4.22
N ARG A 112 -0.35 6.78 5.05
CA ARG A 112 1.03 7.04 4.63
C ARG A 112 1.76 5.77 4.20
N VAL A 113 1.57 4.63 4.89
CA VAL A 113 2.16 3.35 4.49
C VAL A 113 1.63 2.92 3.11
N HIS A 114 0.33 3.06 2.87
CA HIS A 114 -0.27 2.78 1.55
C HIS A 114 0.30 3.69 0.46
N ALA A 115 0.45 4.99 0.74
CA ALA A 115 1.09 5.94 -0.19
C ALA A 115 2.56 5.58 -0.48
N ILE A 116 3.32 5.17 0.53
CA ILE A 116 4.72 4.72 0.36
C ILE A 116 4.77 3.42 -0.46
N ALA A 117 3.85 2.49 -0.23
CA ALA A 117 3.74 1.27 -1.03
C ALA A 117 3.44 1.60 -2.50
N ALA A 118 2.51 2.52 -2.76
CA ALA A 118 2.21 3.00 -4.12
C ALA A 118 3.42 3.65 -4.78
N LEU A 119 4.15 4.52 -4.05
CA LEU A 119 5.40 5.11 -4.51
C LEU A 119 6.40 4.03 -4.92
N PHE A 120 6.64 3.05 -4.04
CA PHE A 120 7.60 1.98 -4.28
C PHE A 120 7.24 1.14 -5.51
N VAL A 121 5.97 0.74 -5.64
CA VAL A 121 5.49 -0.04 -6.79
C VAL A 121 5.64 0.76 -8.09
N CYS A 122 5.24 2.04 -8.11
CA CYS A 122 5.37 2.88 -9.29
C CYS A 122 6.84 3.05 -9.70
N LEU A 123 7.75 3.22 -8.74
CA LEU A 123 9.19 3.33 -9.03
C LEU A 123 9.77 2.02 -9.60
N ILE A 124 9.39 0.85 -9.07
CA ILE A 124 9.84 -0.44 -9.60
C ILE A 124 9.38 -0.62 -11.05
N VAL A 125 8.13 -0.28 -11.34
CA VAL A 125 7.55 -0.48 -12.68
C VAL A 125 8.06 0.57 -13.67
N GLY A 126 8.38 1.78 -13.23
CA GLY A 126 8.88 2.86 -14.09
C GLY A 126 10.35 2.72 -14.51
N ILE A 127 11.18 1.92 -13.82
CA ILE A 127 12.61 1.78 -14.12
C ILE A 127 12.87 0.66 -15.14
N PRO A 128 13.49 0.95 -16.30
CA PRO A 128 13.77 -0.05 -17.32
C PRO A 128 14.80 -1.09 -16.82
N GLY A 129 14.69 -2.33 -17.29
CA GLY A 129 15.58 -3.45 -16.90
C GLY A 129 15.34 -4.01 -15.50
N ARG A 130 14.51 -3.37 -14.68
CA ARG A 130 13.97 -3.93 -13.43
C ARG A 130 12.44 -4.07 -13.41
N SER A 131 11.77 -3.47 -14.39
CA SER A 131 10.33 -3.60 -14.55
C SER A 131 9.94 -4.92 -15.20
N ILE A 132 8.74 -5.37 -14.86
CA ILE A 132 8.09 -6.56 -15.41
C ILE A 132 7.72 -6.32 -16.89
N THR A 133 7.60 -5.06 -17.30
CA THR A 133 7.15 -4.65 -18.63
C THR A 133 8.28 -4.50 -19.64
N THR A 134 9.55 -4.52 -19.21
CA THR A 134 10.79 -4.25 -19.98
C THR A 134 10.84 -2.94 -20.79
N THR A 135 9.70 -2.28 -21.00
CA THR A 135 9.51 -1.00 -21.67
C THR A 135 9.54 0.14 -20.67
N TRP A 136 10.20 1.23 -21.05
CA TRP A 136 10.19 2.47 -20.28
C TRP A 136 8.77 3.06 -20.26
N ALA A 137 8.24 3.33 -19.06
CA ALA A 137 6.89 3.88 -18.86
C ALA A 137 6.99 5.11 -17.95
N PRO A 138 7.39 6.28 -18.48
CA PRO A 138 7.69 7.47 -17.70
C PRO A 138 6.48 8.01 -16.92
N GLU A 139 5.26 7.65 -17.31
CA GLU A 139 4.02 8.03 -16.64
C GLU A 139 3.96 7.50 -15.20
N TYR A 140 4.63 6.39 -14.90
CA TYR A 140 4.77 5.89 -13.53
C TYR A 140 5.56 6.83 -12.62
N PHE A 141 6.42 7.71 -13.16
CA PHE A 141 7.09 8.71 -12.34
C PHE A 141 6.12 9.82 -11.91
N ALA A 142 5.14 10.17 -12.74
CA ALA A 142 4.08 11.09 -12.36
C ALA A 142 3.18 10.47 -11.27
N ALA A 143 2.84 9.18 -11.41
CA ALA A 143 2.15 8.43 -10.36
C ALA A 143 2.98 8.35 -9.06
N ALA A 144 4.28 8.07 -9.16
CA ALA A 144 5.20 8.06 -8.03
C ALA A 144 5.25 9.43 -7.31
N ALA A 145 5.34 10.52 -8.07
CA ALA A 145 5.31 11.88 -7.50
C ALA A 145 3.99 12.17 -6.78
N ALA A 146 2.85 11.76 -7.34
CA ALA A 146 1.54 11.89 -6.68
C ALA A 146 1.45 11.05 -5.40
N ALA A 147 1.99 9.83 -5.39
CA ALA A 147 2.07 8.98 -4.21
C ALA A 147 2.95 9.60 -3.12
N LEU A 148 4.09 10.19 -3.50
CA LEU A 148 4.97 10.93 -2.59
C LEU A 148 4.26 12.15 -1.99
N ALA A 149 3.51 12.91 -2.79
CA ALA A 149 2.69 14.00 -2.31
C ALA A 149 1.63 13.50 -1.30
N GLY A 150 0.97 12.37 -1.58
CA GLY A 150 0.07 11.70 -0.65
C GLY A 150 0.74 11.33 0.69
N ALA A 151 1.95 10.76 0.66
CA ALA A 151 2.71 10.46 1.87
C ALA A 151 3.07 11.74 2.67
N GLY A 152 3.37 12.83 1.96
CA GLY A 152 3.58 14.17 2.52
C GLY A 152 2.32 14.71 3.21
N LEU A 153 1.17 14.65 2.54
CA LEU A 153 -0.13 15.06 3.08
C LEU A 153 -0.50 14.28 4.34
N ALA A 154 -0.33 12.95 4.32
CA ALA A 154 -0.55 12.13 5.50
C ALA A 154 0.38 12.51 6.67
N THR A 155 1.65 12.85 6.36
CA THR A 155 2.61 13.34 7.37
C THR A 155 2.20 14.71 7.93
N LEU A 156 1.68 15.61 7.09
CA LEU A 156 1.17 16.91 7.52
C LEU A 156 -0.07 16.75 8.42
N SER A 157 -0.99 15.84 8.08
CA SER A 157 -2.15 15.51 8.92
C SER A 157 -1.70 14.99 10.31
N LEU A 158 -0.70 14.10 10.37
CA LEU A 158 -0.12 13.67 11.65
C LEU A 158 0.48 14.83 12.45
N ARG A 159 1.24 15.71 11.80
CA ARG A 159 1.86 16.87 12.45
C ARG A 159 0.81 17.85 12.97
N HIS A 160 -0.24 18.09 12.19
CA HIS A 160 -1.36 18.94 12.60
C HIS A 160 -2.06 18.36 13.83
N ALA A 161 -2.41 17.08 13.81
CA ALA A 161 -3.06 16.43 14.94
C ALA A 161 -2.21 16.42 16.22
N ARG A 162 -0.88 16.27 16.10
CA ARG A 162 0.03 16.39 17.25
C ARG A 162 0.02 17.78 17.89
N ARG A 163 -0.32 18.82 17.13
CA ARG A 163 -0.41 20.20 17.64
C ARG A 163 -1.77 20.49 18.27
N THR A 164 -2.84 19.84 17.80
CA THR A 164 -4.22 20.13 18.22
C THR A 164 -4.74 19.20 19.31
N LEU A 165 -4.23 17.98 19.42
CA LEU A 165 -4.72 16.98 20.37
C LEU A 165 -3.80 16.88 21.59
N SER A 166 -4.37 16.51 22.74
CA SER A 166 -3.56 16.13 23.90
C SER A 166 -2.75 14.85 23.61
N ALA A 167 -1.62 14.66 24.30
CA ALA A 167 -0.77 13.48 24.09
C ALA A 167 -1.53 12.15 24.27
N ARG A 168 -2.42 12.07 25.28
CA ARG A 168 -3.25 10.87 25.54
C ARG A 168 -4.27 10.61 24.43
N GLU A 169 -4.91 11.67 23.91
CA GLU A 169 -5.87 11.53 22.81
C GLU A 169 -5.18 11.13 21.51
N TYR A 170 -4.02 11.74 21.22
CA TYR A 170 -3.21 11.37 20.08
C TYR A 170 -2.77 9.90 20.15
N GLU A 171 -2.25 9.45 21.30
CA GLU A 171 -1.88 8.04 21.51
C GLU A 171 -3.07 7.09 21.37
N ARG A 172 -4.25 7.47 21.87
CA ARG A 172 -5.48 6.68 21.73
C ARG A 172 -5.92 6.54 20.27
N LEU A 173 -5.77 7.60 19.47
CA LEU A 173 -6.27 7.66 18.10
C LEU A 173 -5.29 7.10 17.07
N VAL A 174 -3.99 7.25 17.26
CA VAL A 174 -2.96 6.71 16.35
C VAL A 174 -2.51 5.32 16.81
N GLY A 175 -2.63 5.03 18.10
CA GLY A 175 -2.12 3.82 18.73
C GLY A 175 -0.59 3.82 18.83
N HIS A 176 -0.07 3.00 19.73
CA HIS A 176 1.24 2.41 19.52
C HIS A 176 1.04 1.33 18.45
N GLY A 177 1.60 1.50 17.25
CA GLY A 177 1.45 0.52 16.18
C GLY A 177 1.68 -0.91 16.72
N VAL A 178 0.96 -1.91 16.20
CA VAL A 178 0.97 -3.30 16.71
C VAL A 178 2.38 -3.83 17.02
N PHE A 179 3.37 -3.38 16.25
CA PHE A 179 4.80 -3.68 16.45
C PHE A 179 5.42 -3.03 17.69
N ALA A 180 5.08 -1.79 18.02
CA ALA A 180 5.56 -1.08 19.20
C ALA A 180 5.03 -1.73 20.48
N ASP A 181 3.75 -2.11 20.51
CA ASP A 181 3.16 -2.83 21.63
C ASP A 181 3.80 -4.21 21.84
N ARG A 182 4.05 -4.94 20.76
CA ARG A 182 4.71 -6.25 20.81
C ARG A 182 6.17 -6.11 21.28
N ALA A 183 6.89 -5.08 20.81
CA ALA A 183 8.26 -4.77 21.25
C ALA A 183 8.29 -4.41 22.75
N ARG A 184 7.34 -3.59 23.22
CA ARG A 184 7.23 -3.20 24.63
C ARG A 184 6.94 -4.40 25.54
N ARG A 185 6.01 -5.27 25.14
CA ARG A 185 5.73 -6.54 25.85
C ARG A 185 6.94 -7.48 25.84
N GLY A 186 7.69 -7.52 24.74
CA GLY A 186 8.95 -8.26 24.64
C GLY A 186 10.01 -7.75 25.60
N ALA A 187 10.21 -6.44 25.67
CA ALA A 187 11.14 -5.79 26.59
C ALA A 187 10.76 -6.05 28.06
N GLN A 188 9.49 -5.87 28.43
CA GLN A 188 8.99 -6.16 29.79
C GLN A 188 9.16 -7.63 30.18
N ARG A 189 8.98 -8.58 29.25
CA ARG A 189 9.24 -10.00 29.51
C ARG A 189 10.71 -10.29 29.74
N ARG A 190 11.61 -9.65 28.98
CA ARG A 190 13.07 -9.78 29.19
C ARG A 190 13.49 -9.23 30.55
N GLU A 191 12.98 -8.05 30.91
CA GLU A 191 13.27 -7.42 32.20
C GLU A 191 12.80 -8.27 33.40
N ARG A 192 11.59 -8.85 33.31
CA ARG A 192 11.07 -9.79 34.31
C ARG A 192 11.89 -11.07 34.42
N ARG A 193 12.40 -11.60 33.30
CA ARG A 193 13.28 -12.79 33.30
C ARG A 193 14.65 -12.47 33.90
N GLY A 194 15.20 -11.28 33.63
CA GLY A 194 16.45 -10.82 34.22
C GLY A 194 16.38 -10.73 35.74
N ARG A 195 15.31 -10.14 36.29
CA ARG A 195 15.12 -10.04 37.74
C ARG A 195 14.98 -11.41 38.44
N LYS A 196 14.32 -12.38 37.80
CA LYS A 196 14.20 -13.74 38.34
C LYS A 196 15.50 -14.56 38.30
N ALA A 197 16.46 -14.17 37.47
CA ALA A 197 17.76 -14.86 37.38
C ALA A 197 18.80 -14.29 38.36
N SER A 198 18.50 -13.15 38.98
CA SER A 198 19.33 -12.49 39.99
C SER A 198 18.85 -12.72 41.43
N GLU A 199 17.74 -13.45 41.60
CA GLU A 199 17.22 -13.97 42.87
C GLU A 199 17.63 -15.45 43.01
#